data_AF-A0A9D7IXL2-F1
#
_entry.id   AF-A0A9D7IXL2-F1
#
_cell.length_a   1.000
_cell.length_b   1.000
_cell.length_c   1.000
_cell.angle_alpha   90.00
_cell.angle_beta   90.00
_cell.angle_gamma   90.00
#
_symmetry.space_group_name_H-M   'P 1'
#
loop_
_entity.id
_entity.type
_entity.pdbx_description
1 polymer ?
#
loop_
_entity_poly.entity_id
_entity_poly.type
_entity_poly.pdbx_seq_one_letter_code
_entity_poly.pdbx_strand_id
1 'polypeptide(L)' 'MPLQQINGPDDTSDGRWIPTIATDEYSSTLALWFGVNSSDLPTILPNIGRFNRPNLGFMM' A
#
# COMPACT_ATOMS: atom_id res chain seq x y z
N MET A 1 2.37 4.95 -9.44
CA MET A 1 3.40 5.80 -8.84
C MET A 1 3.02 7.24 -9.09
N PRO A 2 3.05 8.12 -8.08
CA PRO A 2 2.66 9.51 -8.25
C PRO A 2 3.68 10.26 -9.11
N LEU A 3 3.23 11.27 -9.84
CA LEU A 3 4.09 12.12 -10.67
C LEU A 3 4.75 13.22 -9.83
N GLN A 4 6.08 13.32 -9.93
CA GLN A 4 6.88 14.37 -9.29
C GLN A 4 6.72 15.73 -10.00
N GLN A 5 5.69 16.49 -9.63
CA GLN A 5 5.43 17.80 -10.22
C GLN A 5 4.81 18.77 -9.21
N ILE A 6 5.36 19.98 -9.09
CA ILE A 6 4.79 21.07 -8.27
C ILE A 6 3.46 21.53 -8.91
N ASN A 7 2.40 21.62 -8.10
CA ASN A 7 1.03 21.89 -8.54
C ASN A 7 0.52 20.87 -9.58
N GLY A 8 1.08 19.65 -9.57
CA GLY A 8 0.62 18.54 -10.40
C GLY A 8 -0.67 17.90 -9.84
N PRO A 9 -1.30 16.97 -10.58
CA PRO A 9 -2.53 16.30 -10.16
C PRO A 9 -2.37 15.45 -8.89
N ASP A 10 -1.14 15.01 -8.58
CA ASP A 10 -0.80 14.22 -7.40
C ASP A 10 -0.21 15.07 -6.26
N ASP A 11 -0.18 16.41 -6.41
CA ASP A 11 0.32 17.34 -5.41
C ASP A 11 -0.81 17.84 -4.50
N THR A 12 -0.58 17.75 -3.20
CA THR A 12 -1.49 18.26 -2.17
C THR A 12 -1.17 19.69 -1.73
N SER A 13 -0.35 20.40 -2.52
CA SER A 13 0.27 21.71 -2.27
C SER A 13 1.65 21.59 -1.63
N ASP A 14 2.53 22.54 -1.95
CA ASP A 14 3.91 22.63 -1.46
C ASP A 14 4.80 21.42 -1.82
N GLY A 15 4.49 20.70 -2.92
CA GLY A 15 5.28 19.56 -3.39
C GLY A 15 5.11 18.31 -2.55
N ARG A 16 4.00 18.18 -1.81
CA ARG A 16 3.67 16.98 -1.01
C ARG A 16 2.83 16.03 -1.86
N TRP A 17 3.39 14.88 -2.21
CA TRP A 17 2.63 13.85 -2.93
C TRP A 17 2.09 12.79 -2.01
N ILE A 18 0.93 12.27 -2.37
CA ILE A 18 0.34 11.11 -1.71
C ILE A 18 0.80 9.85 -2.46
N PRO A 19 1.39 8.86 -1.76
CA PRO A 19 1.70 7.57 -2.36
C PRO A 19 0.46 6.90 -2.96
N THR A 20 0.58 6.32 -4.15
CA THR A 20 -0.51 5.57 -4.80
C THR A 20 -0.71 4.16 -4.22
N ILE A 21 0.17 3.74 -3.31
CA ILE A 21 0.13 2.44 -2.64
C ILE A 21 -0.41 2.65 -1.24
N ALA A 22 -1.46 1.92 -0.87
CA ALA A 22 -2.02 2.01 0.46
C ALA A 22 -1.10 1.40 1.52
N THR A 23 -1.18 1.90 2.74
CA THR A 23 -0.46 1.34 3.89
C THR A 23 -0.80 -0.14 4.11
N ASP A 24 -2.05 -0.54 3.88
CA ASP A 24 -2.49 -1.95 4.01
C ASP A 24 -1.80 -2.86 2.98
N GLU A 25 -1.66 -2.43 1.70
CA GLU A 25 -0.96 -3.21 0.66
C GLU A 25 0.55 -3.37 0.94
N TYR A 26 1.16 -2.34 1.52
CA TYR A 26 2.55 -2.41 1.95
C TYR A 26 2.71 -3.34 3.16
N SER A 27 1.84 -3.19 4.15
CA SER A 27 1.90 -3.92 5.42
C SER A 27 1.57 -5.39 5.25
N SER A 28 0.65 -5.74 4.34
CA SER A 28 0.33 -7.14 4.03
C SER A 28 1.51 -7.89 3.43
N THR A 29 2.32 -7.22 2.60
CA THR A 29 3.55 -7.81 2.04
C THR A 29 4.55 -8.15 3.14
N LEU A 30 4.72 -7.27 4.13
CA LEU A 30 5.55 -7.54 5.31
C LEU A 30 4.95 -8.61 6.23
N ALA A 31 3.63 -8.60 6.45
CA ALA A 31 2.95 -9.57 7.30
C ALA A 31 3.10 -11.00 6.75
N LEU A 32 2.92 -11.17 5.44
CA LEU A 32 3.13 -12.45 4.77
C LEU A 32 4.61 -12.89 4.87
N TRP A 33 5.55 -11.97 4.71
CA TRP A 33 6.98 -12.27 4.88
C TRP A 33 7.33 -12.70 6.32
N PHE A 34 6.67 -12.11 7.33
CA PHE A 34 6.79 -12.54 8.72
C PHE A 34 6.07 -13.86 9.04
N GLY A 35 5.39 -14.48 8.07
CA GLY A 35 4.72 -15.77 8.23
C GLY A 35 3.27 -15.69 8.71
N VAL A 36 2.63 -14.51 8.68
CA VAL A 36 1.19 -14.39 8.92
C VAL A 36 0.43 -15.13 7.82
N ASN A 37 -0.60 -15.90 8.18
CA ASN A 37 -1.43 -16.58 7.19
C ASN A 37 -2.27 -15.56 6.41
N SER A 38 -2.38 -15.76 5.11
CA SER A 38 -3.25 -14.96 4.23
C SER A 38 -4.71 -14.87 4.71
N SER A 39 -5.23 -15.91 5.39
CA SER A 39 -6.57 -15.92 5.98
C SER A 39 -6.75 -14.90 7.11
N ASP A 40 -5.66 -14.52 7.76
CA ASP A 40 -5.68 -13.66 8.95
C ASP A 40 -5.48 -12.18 8.57
N LEU A 41 -5.07 -11.90 7.32
CA LEU A 41 -4.86 -10.54 6.83
C LEU A 41 -6.10 -9.64 6.99
N PRO A 42 -7.35 -10.06 6.72
CA PRO A 42 -8.51 -9.21 6.94
C PRO A 42 -8.75 -8.84 8.40
N THR A 43 -8.23 -9.63 9.35
CA THR A 43 -8.34 -9.36 10.79
C THR A 43 -7.40 -8.23 11.21
N ILE A 44 -6.16 -8.23 10.70
CA ILE A 44 -5.13 -7.25 11.07
C ILE A 44 -5.07 -6.04 10.12
N LEU A 45 -5.57 -6.19 8.90
CA LEU A 45 -5.64 -5.18 7.85
C LEU A 45 -7.06 -5.16 7.26
N PRO A 46 -8.04 -4.52 7.93
CA PRO A 46 -9.46 -4.63 7.58
C PRO A 46 -9.81 -4.13 6.17
N ASN A 47 -8.99 -3.24 5.59
CA ASN A 47 -9.23 -2.73 4.24
C ASN A 47 -8.50 -3.53 3.15
N ILE A 48 -7.75 -4.59 3.49
CA ILE A 48 -6.91 -5.30 2.51
C ILE A 48 -7.70 -5.90 1.34
N GLY A 49 -8.97 -6.26 1.58
CA GLY A 49 -9.88 -6.76 0.55
C GLY A 49 -10.33 -5.71 -0.47
N ARG A 50 -10.01 -4.42 -0.28
CA ARG A 50 -10.31 -3.34 -1.23
C ARG A 50 -9.30 -3.22 -2.36
N PHE A 51 -8.18 -3.96 -2.29
CA PHE A 51 -7.08 -3.82 -3.23
C PHE A 51 -6.94 -5.07 -4.11
N ASN A 52 -6.75 -4.85 -5.41
CA ASN A 52 -6.57 -5.94 -6.38
C ASN A 52 -5.23 -6.67 -6.22
N ARG A 53 -4.25 -6.05 -5.54
CA ARG A 53 -2.93 -6.62 -5.31
C ARG A 53 -2.54 -6.52 -3.82
N PRO A 54 -3.10 -7.39 -2.96
CA PRO A 54 -2.81 -7.39 -1.53
C PRO A 54 -1.42 -7.92 -1.18
N ASN A 55 -0.64 -8.45 -2.12
CA ASN A 55 0.79 -8.71 -1.93
C ASN A 55 1.56 -8.04 -3.06
N LEU A 56 2.37 -7.04 -2.71
CA LEU A 56 3.14 -6.24 -3.67
C LEU A 56 4.39 -6.95 -4.16
N GLY A 57 4.83 -8.02 -3.47
CA GLY A 57 5.92 -8.87 -3.90
C GLY A 57 7.33 -8.29 -3.74
N PHE A 58 7.53 -7.21 -2.97
CA PHE A 58 8.87 -6.63 -2.79
C PHE A 58 9.77 -7.39 -1.80
N MET A 59 9.24 -8.43 -1.13
CA MET A 59 9.99 -9.29 -0.21
C MET A 59 10.33 -10.67 -0.84
N MET A 60 10.01 -10.90 -2.12
CA MET A 60 10.40 -12.10 -2.90
C MET A 60 11.02 -11.71 -4.23
#